data_AF-R1HRG8-F1
#
_entry.id   AF-R1HRG8-F1
#
_cell.length_a   1.000
_cell.length_b   1.000
_cell.length_c   1.000
_cell.angle_alpha   90.00
_cell.angle_beta   90.00
_cell.angle_gamma   90.00
#
_symmetry.space_group_name_H-M   'P 1'
#
loop_
_entity.id
_entity.type
_entity.pdbx_description
1 polymer ?
#
loop_
_entity_poly.entity_id
_entity_poly.type
_entity_poly.pdbx_seq_one_letter_code
_entity_poly.pdbx_strand_id
1 'polypeptide(L)'
;AAVAAVRPGVTAEAVDAAARDVIAEAGFGEYFIHRTGHGIGLDVHEEPYIIAGNALPLEPGMAFSVEPGIYQPGRWGARIEDIVIVTEDGVESVNNQPHELVVLDA
;
A
#
# COMPACT_ATOMS: atom_id res chain seq x y z
N ALA A 1 -6.76 -4.53 -3.40
CA ALA A 1 -7.28 -4.91 -2.07
C ALA A 1 -6.98 -3.82 -1.03
N ALA A 2 -5.72 -3.49 -0.77
CA ALA A 2 -5.32 -2.47 0.20
C ALA A 2 -5.96 -1.09 -0.01
N VAL A 3 -5.89 -0.51 -1.22
CA VAL A 3 -6.56 0.77 -1.53
C VAL A 3 -8.06 0.71 -1.19
N ALA A 4 -8.75 -0.37 -1.57
CA ALA A 4 -10.18 -0.54 -1.28
C ALA A 4 -10.50 -0.72 0.23
N ALA A 5 -9.52 -1.03 1.07
CA ALA A 5 -9.69 -1.11 2.51
C ALA A 5 -9.61 0.26 3.19
N VAL A 6 -9.01 1.26 2.54
CA VAL A 6 -8.81 2.61 3.09
C VAL A 6 -10.16 3.32 3.23
N ARG A 7 -10.46 3.76 4.46
CA ARG A 7 -11.59 4.62 4.83
C ARG A 7 -11.35 5.18 6.24
N PRO A 8 -12.06 6.24 6.66
CA PRO A 8 -11.97 6.74 8.03
C PRO A 8 -12.25 5.66 9.08
N GLY A 9 -11.44 5.65 10.14
CA GLY A 9 -11.57 4.75 11.29
C GLY A 9 -10.99 3.35 11.11
N VAL A 10 -10.66 2.91 9.89
CA VAL A 10 -9.88 1.68 9.68
C VAL A 10 -8.45 1.92 10.16
N THR A 11 -7.83 0.93 10.80
CA THR A 11 -6.46 1.06 11.31
C THR A 11 -5.42 0.88 10.23
N ALA A 12 -4.25 1.49 10.38
CA ALA A 12 -3.13 1.34 9.46
C ALA A 12 -2.71 -0.14 9.27
N GLU A 13 -2.71 -0.93 10.36
CA GLU A 13 -2.43 -2.37 10.28
C GLU A 13 -3.48 -3.16 9.49
N ALA A 14 -4.75 -2.73 9.50
CA ALA A 14 -5.80 -3.40 8.73
C ALA A 14 -5.63 -3.17 7.22
N VAL A 15 -5.10 -2.01 6.82
CA VAL A 15 -4.72 -1.75 5.41
C VAL A 15 -3.50 -2.59 5.01
N ASP A 16 -2.50 -2.75 5.90
CA ASP A 16 -1.37 -3.67 5.65
C ASP A 16 -1.85 -5.11 5.48
N ALA A 17 -2.71 -5.59 6.37
CA ALA A 17 -3.29 -6.93 6.30
C ALA A 17 -4.03 -7.16 4.98
N ALA A 18 -4.82 -6.18 4.51
CA ALA A 18 -5.54 -6.30 3.24
C ALA A 18 -4.63 -6.50 2.00
N ALA A 19 -3.38 -6.02 2.03
CA ALA A 19 -2.39 -6.34 0.99
C ALA A 19 -1.73 -7.69 1.25
N ARG A 20 -1.28 -7.89 2.50
CA ARG A 20 -0.47 -9.02 2.93
C ARG A 20 -1.21 -10.35 2.81
N ASP A 21 -2.49 -10.38 3.16
CA ASP A 21 -3.33 -11.58 3.09
C ASP A 21 -3.45 -12.08 1.66
N VAL A 22 -3.72 -11.20 0.69
CA VAL A 22 -3.80 -11.55 -0.74
C VAL A 22 -2.48 -12.14 -1.24
N ILE A 23 -1.35 -11.54 -0.86
CA ILE A 23 -0.02 -12.02 -1.27
C ILE A 23 0.31 -13.38 -0.59
N ALA A 24 -0.05 -13.54 0.67
CA ALA A 24 0.16 -14.78 1.41
C ALA A 24 -0.69 -15.94 0.87
N GLU A 25 -1.97 -15.69 0.59
CA GLU A 25 -2.89 -16.66 -0.04
C GLU A 25 -2.39 -17.11 -1.42
N ALA A 26 -1.75 -16.22 -2.17
CA ALA A 26 -1.10 -16.55 -3.44
C ALA A 26 0.23 -17.31 -3.29
N GLY A 27 0.70 -17.57 -2.06
CA GLY A 27 1.94 -18.29 -1.78
C GLY A 27 3.21 -17.44 -1.81
N PHE A 28 3.09 -16.11 -1.82
CA PHE A 28 4.24 -15.19 -1.91
C PHE A 28 4.53 -14.43 -0.61
N GLY A 29 3.91 -14.82 0.51
CA GLY A 29 4.00 -14.09 1.79
C GLY A 29 5.43 -13.85 2.29
N GLU A 30 6.33 -14.85 2.15
CA GLU A 30 7.74 -14.71 2.55
C GLU A 30 8.54 -13.71 1.69
N TYR A 31 8.02 -13.37 0.50
CA TYR A 31 8.67 -12.45 -0.44
C TYR A 31 8.15 -11.01 -0.33
N PHE A 32 7.17 -10.75 0.54
CA PHE A 32 6.70 -9.40 0.88
C PHE A 32 7.35 -8.91 2.17
N ILE A 33 8.56 -8.37 2.01
CA ILE A 33 9.55 -8.15 3.08
C ILE A 33 9.53 -6.76 3.72
N HIS A 34 8.54 -5.93 3.43
CA HIS A 34 8.45 -4.57 3.95
C HIS A 34 7.00 -4.21 4.36
N ARG A 35 6.83 -3.00 4.90
CA ARG A 35 5.53 -2.39 5.19
C ARG A 35 4.71 -2.17 3.92
N THR A 36 3.39 -2.12 4.02
CA THR A 36 2.53 -1.82 2.86
C THR A 36 2.63 -0.38 2.40
N GLY A 37 3.07 0.56 3.25
CA GLY A 37 3.33 1.93 2.83
C GLY A 37 3.70 2.88 3.96
N HIS A 38 3.80 4.16 3.64
CA HIS A 38 4.22 5.24 4.54
C HIS A 38 3.47 6.54 4.27
N GLY A 39 3.39 7.41 5.28
CA GLY A 39 2.89 8.77 5.10
C GLY A 39 3.77 9.56 4.14
N ILE A 40 3.17 10.55 3.49
CA ILE A 40 3.86 11.46 2.58
C ILE A 40 3.30 12.88 2.72
N GLY A 41 4.18 13.87 2.65
CA GLY A 41 3.82 15.28 2.77
C GLY A 41 5.00 16.19 2.47
N LEU A 42 5.56 16.82 3.50
CA LEU A 42 6.79 17.60 3.36
C LEU A 42 8.03 16.71 3.32
N ASP A 43 7.95 15.55 4.00
CA ASP A 43 8.92 14.48 3.90
C ASP A 43 8.37 13.35 3.02
N VAL A 44 9.28 12.65 2.34
CA VAL A 44 8.91 11.48 1.51
C VAL A 44 8.40 10.34 2.40
N HIS A 45 8.97 10.20 3.59
CA HIS A 45 8.55 9.22 4.60
C HIS A 45 8.17 9.95 5.88
N GLU A 46 6.87 10.01 6.16
CA GLU A 46 6.31 10.55 7.39
C GLU A 46 5.19 9.62 7.93
N GLU A 47 4.51 10.04 8.98
CA GLU A 47 3.34 9.33 9.51
C GLU A 47 2.12 9.53 8.58
N PRO A 48 1.18 8.56 8.49
CA PRO A 48 1.17 7.29 9.20
C PRO A 48 1.93 6.17 8.46
N TYR A 49 2.61 5.29 9.20
CA TYR A 49 3.16 4.06 8.60
C TYR A 49 2.09 2.97 8.44
N ILE A 50 1.91 2.46 7.22
CA ILE A 50 0.98 1.38 6.90
C ILE A 50 1.69 0.04 7.10
N ILE A 51 1.65 -0.46 8.35
CA ILE A 51 2.42 -1.62 8.80
C ILE A 51 1.65 -2.41 9.85
N ALA A 52 1.86 -3.73 9.90
CA ALA A 52 1.37 -4.59 10.98
C ALA A 52 1.76 -4.05 12.37
N GLY A 53 0.82 -4.06 13.31
CA GLY A 53 1.00 -3.55 14.67
C GLY A 53 0.77 -2.05 14.84
N ASN A 54 0.53 -1.29 13.76
CA ASN A 54 0.10 0.10 13.87
C ASN A 54 -1.44 0.19 13.97
N ALA A 55 -1.93 0.29 15.21
CA ALA A 55 -3.35 0.40 15.52
C ALA A 55 -3.94 1.82 15.33
N LEU A 56 -3.18 2.78 14.75
CA LEU A 56 -3.66 4.13 14.48
C LEU A 56 -4.88 4.11 13.54
N PRO A 57 -6.05 4.64 13.95
CA PRO A 57 -7.17 4.84 13.05
C PRO A 57 -6.84 5.91 12.01
N LEU A 58 -7.18 5.64 10.75
CA LEU A 58 -7.00 6.59 9.66
C LEU A 58 -8.05 7.70 9.72
N GLU A 59 -7.64 8.94 9.46
CA GLU A 59 -8.50 10.13 9.47
C GLU A 59 -8.51 10.82 8.09
N PRO A 60 -9.62 11.48 7.70
CA PRO A 60 -9.67 12.29 6.48
C PRO A 60 -8.49 13.27 6.39
N GLY A 61 -7.90 13.37 5.20
CA GLY A 61 -6.74 14.23 4.93
C GLY A 61 -5.38 13.58 5.17
N MET A 62 -5.30 12.40 5.81
CA MET A 62 -4.06 11.62 5.82
C MET A 62 -3.69 11.18 4.40
N ALA A 63 -2.42 11.35 4.03
CA ALA A 63 -1.87 10.94 2.75
C ALA A 63 -0.72 9.94 2.95
N PHE A 64 -0.75 8.83 2.22
CA PHE A 64 0.26 7.77 2.33
C PHE A 64 0.37 6.94 1.05
N SER A 65 1.50 6.26 0.88
CA SER A 65 1.69 5.25 -0.16
C SER A 65 0.91 3.97 0.18
N VAL A 66 0.45 3.29 -0.87
CA VAL A 66 0.03 1.89 -0.85
C VAL A 66 0.87 1.17 -1.89
N GLU A 67 1.88 0.45 -1.44
CA GLU A 67 2.99 -0.01 -2.27
C GLU A 67 3.43 -1.47 -2.01
N PRO A 68 2.51 -2.46 -1.95
CA PRO A 68 2.91 -3.85 -1.71
C PRO A 68 3.85 -4.35 -2.82
N GLY A 69 4.86 -5.13 -2.42
CA GLY A 69 5.88 -5.64 -3.32
C GLY A 69 6.24 -7.10 -3.07
N ILE A 70 6.58 -7.81 -4.14
CA ILE A 70 7.08 -9.20 -4.09
C ILE A 70 8.49 -9.20 -4.66
N TYR A 71 9.44 -9.75 -3.91
CA TYR A 71 10.85 -9.80 -4.31
C TYR A 71 11.37 -11.23 -4.22
N GLN A 72 11.61 -11.86 -5.37
CA GLN A 72 12.18 -13.20 -5.45
C GLN A 72 13.69 -13.12 -5.74
N PRO A 73 14.54 -13.47 -4.76
CA PRO A 73 15.99 -13.37 -4.90
C PRO A 73 16.50 -14.07 -6.16
N GLY A 74 17.37 -13.39 -6.90
CA GLY A 74 17.99 -13.92 -8.12
C GLY A 74 17.06 -14.09 -9.32
N ARG A 75 15.80 -13.61 -9.25
CA ARG A 75 14.82 -13.75 -10.33
C ARG A 75 14.25 -12.42 -10.77
N TRP A 76 13.39 -11.81 -9.96
CA TRP A 76 12.68 -10.57 -10.27
C TRP A 76 12.07 -9.96 -9.00
N GLY A 77 11.68 -8.70 -9.09
CA GLY A 77 10.83 -8.05 -8.11
C GLY A 77 9.79 -7.18 -8.81
N ALA A 78 8.62 -7.03 -8.21
CA ALA A 78 7.57 -6.14 -8.68
C ALA A 78 6.95 -5.41 -7.49
N ARG A 79 6.69 -4.12 -7.69
CA ARG A 79 5.95 -3.26 -6.76
C ARG A 79 5.06 -2.35 -7.59
N ILE A 80 3.85 -2.15 -7.12
CA ILE A 80 2.90 -1.17 -7.65
C ILE A 80 2.63 -0.21 -6.50
N GLU A 81 2.81 1.08 -6.74
CA GLU A 81 2.74 2.11 -5.71
C GLU A 81 1.86 3.26 -6.18
N ASP A 82 0.84 3.56 -5.37
CA ASP A 82 0.06 4.78 -5.47
C ASP A 82 0.13 5.56 -4.17
N ILE A 83 0.11 6.89 -4.27
CA ILE A 83 -0.26 7.76 -3.16
C ILE A 83 -1.78 7.86 -3.10
N VAL A 84 -2.31 7.70 -1.90
CA VAL A 84 -3.73 7.83 -1.61
C VAL A 84 -3.97 8.84 -0.51
N ILE A 85 -5.14 9.47 -0.56
CA ILE A 85 -5.64 10.43 0.44
C ILE A 85 -6.93 9.87 1.01
N VAL A 86 -7.03 9.80 2.33
CA VAL A 86 -8.27 9.40 3.01
C VAL A 86 -9.30 10.53 2.83
N THR A 87 -10.49 10.20 2.34
CA THR A 87 -11.62 11.15 2.23
C THR A 87 -12.60 10.93 3.39
N GLU A 88 -13.63 11.78 3.49
CA GLU A 88 -14.68 11.66 4.52
C GLU A 88 -15.44 10.32 4.50
N ASP A 89 -15.46 9.63 3.35
CA ASP A 89 -16.24 8.43 3.10
C ASP A 89 -15.46 7.29 2.44
N GLY A 90 -14.15 7.47 2.21
CA GLY A 90 -13.32 6.48 1.51
C GLY A 90 -11.90 6.95 1.24
N VAL A 91 -11.50 6.88 -0.02
CA VAL A 91 -10.13 7.10 -0.48
C VAL A 91 -10.09 7.69 -1.88
N GLU A 92 -9.15 8.60 -2.11
CA GLU A 92 -8.80 9.14 -3.42
C GLU A 92 -7.37 8.72 -3.78
N SER A 93 -7.15 8.23 -5.01
CA SER A 93 -5.81 7.93 -5.54
C SER A 93 -5.34 9.08 -6.42
N VAL A 94 -4.15 9.62 -6.13
CA VAL A 94 -3.56 10.72 -6.92
C VAL A 94 -2.60 10.22 -8.00
N ASN A 95 -2.25 8.93 -7.97
CA ASN A 95 -1.58 8.23 -9.04
C ASN A 95 -2.61 7.42 -9.83
N ASN A 96 -2.68 7.64 -11.14
CA ASN A 96 -3.72 7.09 -12.01
C ASN A 96 -3.13 6.43 -13.28
N GLN A 97 -1.88 6.00 -13.21
CA GLN A 97 -1.28 5.17 -14.27
C GLN A 97 -1.88 3.76 -14.21
N PRO A 98 -1.89 3.02 -15.34
CA PRO A 98 -2.37 1.64 -15.33
C PRO A 98 -1.60 0.77 -14.33
N HIS A 99 -2.32 -0.04 -13.55
CA HIS A 99 -1.73 -1.05 -12.65
C HIS A 99 -1.43 -2.38 -13.34
N GLU A 100 -1.77 -2.48 -14.63
CA GLU A 100 -1.48 -3.62 -15.46
C GLU A 100 0.01 -3.64 -15.84
N LEU A 101 0.54 -4.83 -16.16
CA LEU A 101 1.90 -4.95 -16.66
C LEU A 101 2.01 -4.31 -18.05
N VAL A 102 2.75 -3.21 -18.14
CA VAL A 102 3.11 -2.59 -19.42
C VAL A 102 4.38 -3.26 -19.95
N VAL A 103 4.30 -3.80 -21.17
CA VAL A 103 5.45 -4.36 -21.89
C VAL A 103 5.95 -3.30 -22.88
N LEU A 104 7.20 -2.87 -22.72
CA LEU A 104 7.83 -1.91 -23.62
C LEU A 104 8.36 -2.62 -24.86
N ASP A 105 8.27 -1.95 -26.00
CA ASP A 105 8.94 -2.37 -27.22
C ASP A 105 10.47 -2.34 -27.03
N ALA A 106 11.17 -3.19 -27.78
CA ALA A 106 12.63 -3.32 -27.75
C ALA A 106 13.35 -2.19 -28.50
#